data_AF-A0A2E6W6S6-F1
#
_entry.id   AF-A0A2E6W6S6-F1
#
_cell.length_a   1.000
_cell.length_b   1.000
_cell.length_c   1.000
_cell.angle_alpha   90.00
_cell.angle_beta   90.00
_cell.angle_gamma   90.00
#
_symmetry.space_group_name_H-M   'P 1'
#
loop_
_entity.id
_entity.type
_entity.pdbx_description
1 polymer ?
#
loop_
_entity_poly.entity_id
_entity_poly.type
_entity_poly.pdbx_seq_one_letter_code
_entity_poly.pdbx_strand_id
1 'polypeptide(L)'
;MSRPKPTILLEKVEKETYKAEQVLASEGIWAVYYDKKPINLKTFNMLISYPGPKYKKVSFSNPGHAINLCKKLNKQFQTDLFTVVVLDKGKQIYP
;
A
#
# COMPACT_ATOMS: atom_id res chain seq x y z
N MET A 1 -6.14 -0.62 -21.29
CA MET A 1 -7.42 -0.72 -20.55
C MET A 1 -7.53 0.50 -19.64
N SER A 2 -8.54 1.34 -19.84
CA SER A 2 -8.84 2.49 -18.97
C SER A 2 -9.06 2.01 -17.54
N ARG A 3 -8.45 2.66 -16.55
CA ARG A 3 -8.66 2.33 -15.14
C ARG A 3 -10.12 2.66 -14.79
N PRO A 4 -10.89 1.73 -14.19
CA PRO A 4 -12.26 2.03 -13.78
C PRO A 4 -12.26 3.21 -12.81
N LYS A 5 -13.22 4.12 -12.98
CA LYS A 5 -13.37 5.29 -12.11
C LYS A 5 -13.73 4.79 -10.70
N PRO A 6 -12.99 5.18 -9.66
CA PRO A 6 -13.28 4.74 -8.29
C PRO A 6 -14.63 5.31 -7.83
N THR A 7 -15.35 4.55 -7.00
CA THR A 7 -16.58 5.02 -6.36
C THR A 7 -16.23 5.99 -5.24
N ILE A 8 -16.83 7.19 -5.23
CA ILE A 8 -16.67 8.18 -4.16
C ILE A 8 -17.66 7.82 -3.05
N LEU A 9 -17.14 7.66 -1.83
CA LEU A 9 -17.92 7.34 -0.63
C LEU A 9 -18.33 8.61 0.13
N LEU A 10 -17.42 9.57 0.25
CA LEU A 10 -17.64 10.85 0.92
C LEU A 10 -16.90 11.93 0.14
N GLU A 11 -17.46 13.14 0.15
CA GLU A 11 -16.83 14.33 -0.41
C GLU A 11 -17.04 15.50 0.54
N LYS A 12 -15.97 16.29 0.75
CA LYS A 12 -16.04 17.56 1.47
C LYS A 12 -15.39 18.64 0.59
N VAL A 13 -16.12 19.72 0.36
CA VAL A 13 -15.63 20.89 -0.38
C VAL A 13 -15.51 22.07 0.58
N GLU A 14 -14.31 22.62 0.71
CA GLU A 14 -14.05 23.84 1.46
C GLU A 14 -14.43 25.05 0.59
N LYS A 15 -15.35 25.90 1.06
CA LYS A 15 -15.95 26.95 0.23
C LYS A 15 -15.00 28.12 -0.02
N GLU A 16 -14.10 28.41 0.93
CA GLU A 16 -13.13 29.51 0.77
C GLU A 16 -12.00 29.15 -0.20
N THR A 17 -11.51 27.90 -0.17
CA THR A 17 -10.36 27.46 -0.98
C THR A 17 -10.77 26.68 -2.22
N TYR A 18 -12.04 26.29 -2.33
CA TYR A 18 -12.58 25.35 -3.32
C TYR A 18 -11.86 23.99 -3.35
N LYS A 19 -11.17 23.62 -2.26
CA LYS A 19 -10.50 22.32 -2.15
C LYS A 19 -11.53 21.22 -1.90
N ALA A 20 -11.52 20.19 -2.75
CA ALA A 20 -12.33 18.98 -2.59
C ALA A 20 -11.50 17.82 -2.05
N GLU A 21 -11.94 17.23 -0.93
CA GLU A 21 -11.39 16.01 -0.38
C GLU A 21 -12.40 14.88 -0.55
N GLN A 22 -11.96 13.77 -1.16
CA GLN A 22 -12.81 12.63 -1.48
C GLN A 22 -12.29 11.37 -0.81
N VAL A 23 -13.19 10.61 -0.19
CA VAL A 23 -12.93 9.24 0.27
C VAL A 23 -13.35 8.29 -0.84
N LEU A 24 -12.45 7.41 -1.27
CA LEU A 24 -12.66 6.52 -2.40
C LEU A 24 -12.79 5.07 -1.93
N ALA A 25 -13.74 4.33 -2.50
CA ALA A 25 -13.83 2.90 -2.31
C ALA A 25 -12.65 2.18 -2.97
N SER A 26 -12.18 1.12 -2.31
CA SER A 26 -11.20 0.18 -2.86
C SER A 26 -11.86 -1.18 -3.02
N GLU A 27 -11.57 -1.90 -4.10
CA GLU A 27 -12.07 -3.25 -4.34
C GLU A 27 -11.51 -4.26 -3.32
N GLY A 28 -10.37 -3.95 -2.72
CA GLY A 28 -9.74 -4.77 -1.69
C GLY A 28 -8.42 -4.16 -1.22
N ILE A 29 -7.72 -4.90 -0.38
CA ILE A 29 -6.37 -4.56 0.05
C ILE A 29 -5.47 -5.76 -0.23
N TRP A 30 -4.38 -5.54 -0.95
CA TRP A 30 -3.35 -6.54 -1.22
C TRP A 30 -2.06 -6.10 -0.56
N ALA A 31 -1.46 -6.98 0.22
CA ALA A 31 -0.22 -6.70 0.93
C ALA A 31 0.87 -7.71 0.56
N VAL A 32 2.11 -7.24 0.49
CA VAL A 32 3.27 -8.12 0.34
C VAL A 32 3.65 -8.66 1.72
N TYR A 33 3.83 -9.98 1.79
CA TYR A 33 4.28 -10.71 2.97
C TYR A 33 5.66 -11.29 2.70
N TYR A 34 6.43 -11.53 3.76
CA TYR A 34 7.64 -12.34 3.71
C TYR A 34 7.50 -13.46 4.72
N ASP A 35 7.66 -14.71 4.29
CA ASP A 35 7.54 -15.88 5.16
C ASP A 35 6.27 -15.84 6.04
N LYS A 36 5.13 -15.68 5.38
CA LYS A 36 3.79 -15.62 6.00
C LYS A 36 3.58 -14.47 7.02
N LYS A 37 4.48 -13.48 7.06
CA LYS A 37 4.35 -12.30 7.93
C LYS A 37 4.14 -11.02 7.11
N PRO A 38 3.22 -10.13 7.53
CA PRO A 38 3.10 -8.81 6.92
C PRO A 38 4.38 -8.00 7.18
N ILE A 39 4.82 -7.23 6.18
CA ILE A 39 6.06 -6.45 6.29
C ILE A 39 5.82 -4.96 6.00
N ASN A 40 6.81 -4.14 6.30
CA ASN A 40 6.98 -2.81 5.74
C ASN A 40 8.43 -2.68 5.25
N LEU A 41 8.70 -1.74 4.36
CA LEU A 41 10.06 -1.48 3.89
C LEU A 41 10.62 -0.23 4.56
N LYS A 42 11.91 -0.28 4.88
CA LYS A 42 12.70 0.86 5.35
C LYS A 42 13.80 1.13 4.32
N THR A 43 13.96 2.38 3.92
CA THR A 43 15.09 2.83 3.12
C THR A 43 15.87 3.87 3.91
N PHE A 44 17.18 3.65 4.04
CA PHE A 44 18.09 4.54 4.76
C PHE A 44 19.48 4.44 4.14
N ASN A 45 20.29 5.50 4.32
CA ASN A 45 21.71 5.44 4.05
C ASN A 45 22.41 4.85 5.28
N MET A 46 23.28 3.86 5.09
CA MET A 46 23.95 3.17 6.19
C MET A 46 24.99 4.04 6.91
N LEU A 47 25.59 5.00 6.22
CA LEU A 47 26.64 5.88 6.73
C LEU A 47 26.12 7.23 7.22
N ILE A 48 24.94 7.65 6.74
CA ILE A 48 24.39 8.98 7.00
C ILE A 48 22.95 8.84 7.50
N SER A 49 22.66 9.43 8.66
CA SER A 49 21.34 9.38 9.31
C SER A 49 20.37 10.48 8.85
N TYR A 50 20.82 11.41 7.99
CA TYR A 50 20.04 12.54 7.49
C TYR A 50 19.90 12.53 5.95
N PRO A 51 18.68 12.70 5.40
CA PRO A 51 17.39 12.75 6.11
C PRO A 51 17.05 11.39 6.74
N GLY A 52 16.20 11.42 7.77
CA GLY A 52 15.82 10.22 8.52
C GLY A 52 15.26 9.09 7.64
N PRO A 53 15.24 7.85 8.17
CA PRO A 53 14.79 6.69 7.41
C PRO A 53 13.35 6.85 6.93
N LYS A 54 13.12 6.49 5.67
CA LYS A 54 11.78 6.52 5.06
C LYS A 54 11.16 5.14 5.15
N TYR A 55 9.97 5.09 5.75
CA TYR A 55 9.16 3.87 5.83
C TYR A 55 8.16 3.85 4.67
N LYS A 56 8.00 2.68 4.06
CA LYS A 56 7.05 2.45 2.97
C LYS A 56 6.11 1.32 3.36
N LYS A 57 4.81 1.64 3.37
CA LYS A 57 3.73 0.64 3.47
C LYS A 57 3.68 -0.17 2.18
N VAL A 58 3.44 -1.48 2.31
CA VAL A 58 3.33 -2.42 1.18
C VAL A 58 1.93 -3.02 1.04
N SER A 59 0.93 -2.31 1.58
CA SER A 59 -0.50 -2.54 1.35
C SER A 59 -0.99 -1.64 0.21
N PHE A 60 -1.69 -2.22 -0.76
CA PHE A 60 -2.14 -1.56 -1.98
C PHE A 60 -3.63 -1.78 -2.21
N SER A 61 -4.30 -0.79 -2.81
CA SER A 61 -5.66 -0.90 -3.33
C SER A 61 -5.74 -1.53 -4.73
N ASN A 62 -4.59 -1.97 -5.27
CA ASN A 62 -4.50 -2.60 -6.59
C ASN A 62 -3.56 -3.82 -6.51
N PRO A 63 -3.99 -5.01 -6.95
CA PRO A 63 -3.19 -6.23 -6.87
C PRO A 63 -1.93 -6.18 -7.74
N GLY A 64 -1.97 -5.52 -8.90
CA GLY A 64 -0.83 -5.38 -9.81
C GLY A 64 0.36 -4.68 -9.16
N HIS A 65 0.12 -3.66 -8.33
CA HIS A 65 1.19 -3.00 -7.57
C HIS A 65 1.83 -3.94 -6.54
N ALA A 66 1.01 -4.71 -5.82
CA ALA A 66 1.50 -5.70 -4.86
C ALA A 66 2.33 -6.80 -5.54
N ILE A 67 1.83 -7.34 -6.66
CA ILE A 67 2.49 -8.39 -7.46
C ILE A 67 3.82 -7.89 -8.02
N ASN A 68 3.85 -6.67 -8.58
CA ASN A 68 5.08 -6.09 -9.13
C ASN A 68 6.13 -5.88 -8.04
N LEU A 69 5.73 -5.41 -6.85
CA LEU A 69 6.64 -5.28 -5.72
C LEU A 69 7.16 -6.65 -5.27
N CYS A 70 6.26 -7.63 -5.09
CA CYS A 70 6.61 -8.99 -4.71
C CYS A 70 7.67 -9.60 -5.65
N LYS A 71 7.43 -9.55 -6.97
CA LYS A 71 8.39 -10.01 -7.99
C LYS A 71 9.73 -9.30 -7.90
N LYS A 72 9.72 -7.97 -7.69
CA LYS A 72 10.95 -7.18 -7.52
C LYS A 72 11.73 -7.64 -6.29
N LEU A 73 11.07 -7.86 -5.16
CA LEU A 73 11.72 -8.28 -3.92
C LEU A 73 12.26 -9.72 -4.02
N ASN A 74 11.48 -10.66 -4.54
CA ASN A 74 11.95 -12.02 -4.81
C ASN A 74 13.20 -12.03 -5.69
N LYS A 75 13.22 -11.22 -6.75
CA LYS A 75 14.42 -11.05 -7.59
C LYS A 75 15.60 -10.41 -6.86
N GLN A 76 15.35 -9.36 -6.07
CA GLN A 76 16.39 -8.60 -5.37
C GLN A 76 17.07 -9.43 -4.27
N PHE A 77 16.30 -10.24 -3.55
CA PHE A 77 16.79 -11.05 -2.42
C PHE A 77 17.02 -12.51 -2.79
N GLN A 78 16.88 -12.88 -4.07
CA GLN A 78 17.08 -14.24 -4.59
C GLN A 78 16.29 -15.29 -3.78
N THR A 79 15.01 -15.01 -3.57
CA THR A 79 14.10 -15.84 -2.77
C THR A 79 12.73 -15.90 -3.43
N ASP A 80 11.89 -16.82 -2.99
CA ASP A 80 10.48 -16.97 -3.34
C ASP A 80 9.55 -16.76 -2.12
N LEU A 81 10.11 -16.40 -0.96
CA LEU A 81 9.38 -16.22 0.29
C LEU A 81 8.52 -14.95 0.32
N PHE A 82 8.72 -14.01 -0.61
CA PHE A 82 7.79 -12.90 -0.76
C PHE A 82 6.53 -13.37 -1.49
N THR A 83 5.38 -13.10 -0.89
CA THR A 83 4.06 -13.49 -1.40
C THR A 83 3.10 -12.30 -1.33
N VAL A 84 2.00 -12.36 -2.09
CA VAL A 84 0.93 -11.36 -2.03
C VAL A 84 -0.28 -11.98 -1.36
N VAL A 85 -0.80 -11.32 -0.34
CA VAL A 85 -1.98 -11.74 0.42
C VAL A 85 -3.09 -10.72 0.22
N VAL A 86 -4.29 -11.20 -0.13
CA VAL A 86 -5.52 -10.38 -0.12
C VAL A 86 -6.06 -10.34 1.30
N LEU A 87 -6.41 -9.14 1.76
CA LEU A 87 -7.03 -8.91 3.06
C LEU A 87 -8.52 -8.65 2.81
N ASP A 88 -9.34 -9.68 3.02
CA ASP A 88 -10.77 -9.70 2.72
C ASP A 88 -11.63 -9.22 3.91
N LYS A 89 -11.37 -9.76 5.11
CA LYS A 89 -12.12 -9.42 6.34
C LYS A 89 -11.18 -9.31 7.52
N GLY A 90 -10.82 -8.08 7.85
CA GLY A 90 -10.12 -7.75 9.09
C GLY A 90 -11.07 -7.74 10.29
N LYS A 91 -10.54 -8.02 11.48
CA LYS A 91 -11.27 -7.77 12.74
C LYS A 91 -11.34 -6.27 12.98
N GLN A 92 -12.53 -5.74 13.24
CA GLN A 92 -12.67 -4.35 13.70
C GLN A 92 -12.05 -4.24 15.11
N ILE A 93 -11.06 -3.37 15.26
CA ILE A 93 -10.34 -3.15 16.52
C ILE A 93 -10.73 -1.85 17.24
N TYR A 94 -11.35 -0.90 16.53
CA TYR A 94 -11.71 0.42 17.04
C TYR A 94 -12.93 1.00 16.27
N PRO A 95 -13.87 1.70 16.93
CA PRO A 95 -15.01 2.39 16.30
C PRO A 95 -14.67 3.78 15.75
#